data_AF-A0A7S2LIZ3-F1
#
_entry.id   AF-A0A7S2LIZ3-F1
#
_cell.length_a   1.000
_cell.length_b   1.000
_cell.length_c   1.000
_cell.angle_alpha   90.00
_cell.angle_beta   90.00
_cell.angle_gamma   90.00
#
_symmetry.space_group_name_H-M   'P 1'
#
loop_
_entity.id
_entity.type
_entity.pdbx_description
1 polymer ?
#
loop_
_entity_poly.entity_id
_entity_poly.type
_entity_poly.pdbx_seq_one_letter_code
_entity_poly.pdbx_strand_id
1 'polypeptide(L)'
;EIDCLLCLVNTGLLSHTGNYKTKIANLNPKNKKKLIKLLHGDEVNFLQELCSFSLLVALDKLLNDAQMSSLCDTLVRYIKRRQTKIPIDLKMVLETILSD
;
A
#
# COMPACT_ATOMS: atom_id res chain seq x y z
N GLU A 1 13.02 4.61 -4.58
CA GLU A 1 12.09 3.67 -5.26
C GLU A 1 10.62 4.07 -5.15
N ILE A 2 10.19 4.54 -3.98
CA ILE A 2 8.81 5.05 -3.77
C ILE A 2 8.46 6.12 -4.81
N ASP A 3 9.32 7.09 -5.10
CA ASP A 3 9.04 8.17 -6.08
C ASP A 3 8.64 7.65 -7.48
N CYS A 4 9.23 6.55 -7.96
CA CYS A 4 8.88 5.97 -9.26
C CYS A 4 7.51 5.27 -9.23
N LEU A 5 7.19 4.62 -8.11
CA LEU A 5 5.86 4.05 -7.85
C LEU A 5 4.81 5.14 -7.70
N LEU A 6 5.16 6.24 -7.04
CA LEU A 6 4.32 7.42 -6.90
C LEU A 6 4.02 8.06 -8.26
N CYS A 7 4.99 8.16 -9.16
CA CYS A 7 4.75 8.62 -10.53
C CYS A 7 3.80 7.70 -11.31
N LEU A 8 3.85 6.37 -11.09
CA LEU A 8 2.98 5.39 -11.74
C LEU A 8 1.56 5.36 -11.16
N VAL A 9 1.41 5.64 -9.87
CA VAL A 9 0.13 5.71 -9.16
C VAL A 9 -0.57 7.06 -9.41
N ASN A 10 0.19 8.16 -9.50
CA ASN A 10 -0.35 9.51 -9.60
C ASN A 10 -0.79 9.95 -10.99
N THR A 11 -0.54 9.20 -12.07
CA THR A 11 -1.09 9.54 -13.39
C THR A 11 -2.63 9.54 -13.42
N GLY A 12 -3.30 8.96 -12.43
CA GLY A 12 -4.76 9.07 -12.23
C GLY A 12 -5.22 10.14 -11.23
N LEU A 13 -4.32 10.70 -10.39
CA LEU A 13 -4.69 11.56 -9.26
C LEU A 13 -4.31 13.05 -9.42
N LEU A 14 -3.65 13.42 -10.52
CA LEU A 14 -3.18 14.79 -10.77
C LEU A 14 -4.27 15.78 -11.24
N SER A 15 -5.53 15.36 -11.41
CA SER A 15 -6.62 16.29 -11.74
C SER A 15 -7.18 17.07 -10.53
N HIS A 16 -6.76 16.74 -9.30
CA HIS A 16 -7.14 17.51 -8.11
C HIS A 16 -5.91 18.00 -7.34
N THR A 17 -5.32 19.08 -7.83
CA THR A 17 -4.47 19.98 -7.05
C THR A 17 -5.21 20.46 -5.82
N GLY A 18 -4.80 19.99 -4.64
CA GLY A 18 -5.39 20.44 -3.39
C GLY A 18 -4.77 19.79 -2.15
N ASN A 19 -3.59 20.29 -1.76
CA ASN A 19 -3.13 20.22 -0.37
C ASN A 19 -2.65 18.84 0.13
N TYR A 20 -1.47 18.40 -0.33
CA TYR A 20 -0.68 17.40 0.39
C TYR A 20 -0.08 18.02 1.67
N LYS A 21 -0.93 18.43 2.61
CA LYS A 21 -0.50 18.59 4.00
C LYS A 21 -0.26 17.17 4.52
N THR A 22 1.01 16.81 4.64
CA THR A 22 1.57 15.69 5.39
C THR A 22 1.19 15.76 6.87
N LYS A 23 -0.11 15.79 7.19
CA LYS A 23 -0.57 15.22 8.45
C LYS A 23 -0.22 13.76 8.34
N ILE A 24 0.77 13.35 9.14
CA ILE A 24 1.18 11.97 9.37
C ILE A 24 -0.05 11.09 9.18
N ALA A 25 -0.11 10.38 8.06
CA ALA A 25 -1.29 9.61 7.69
C ALA A 25 -1.30 8.39 8.62
N ASN A 26 -1.79 8.57 9.84
CA ASN A 26 -2.09 7.43 10.69
C ASN A 26 -3.10 6.58 9.94
N LEU A 27 -2.78 5.29 9.80
CA LEU A 27 -3.67 4.32 9.21
C LEU A 27 -4.98 4.34 9.99
N ASN A 28 -6.02 4.91 9.40
CA ASN A 28 -7.31 5.07 10.06
C ASN A 28 -7.82 3.67 10.46
N PRO A 29 -8.31 3.44 11.69
CA PRO A 29 -8.80 2.13 12.12
C PRO A 29 -9.87 1.54 11.18
N LYS A 30 -10.65 2.39 10.50
CA LYS A 30 -11.58 1.94 9.44
C LYS A 30 -10.85 1.35 8.23
N ASN A 31 -9.75 1.96 7.82
CA ASN A 31 -8.92 1.49 6.71
C ASN A 31 -8.14 0.24 7.10
N LYS A 32 -7.62 0.14 8.34
CA LYS A 32 -6.98 -1.09 8.87
C LYS A 32 -7.91 -2.29 8.76
N LYS A 33 -9.14 -2.17 9.28
CA LYS A 33 -10.17 -3.24 9.22
C LYS A 33 -10.56 -3.59 7.79
N LYS A 34 -10.67 -2.61 6.89
CA LYS A 34 -10.95 -2.84 5.48
C LYS A 34 -9.80 -3.60 4.81
N LEU A 35 -8.55 -3.18 5.04
CA LEU A 35 -7.36 -3.80 4.49
C LEU A 35 -7.17 -5.24 4.97
N ILE A 36 -7.39 -5.55 6.26
CA ILE A 36 -7.36 -6.94 6.75
C ILE A 36 -8.39 -7.81 6.04
N LYS A 37 -9.63 -7.32 5.89
CA LYS A 37 -10.68 -8.08 5.20
C LYS A 37 -10.30 -8.37 3.76
N LEU A 38 -9.71 -7.38 3.07
CA LEU A 38 -9.24 -7.54 1.70
C LEU A 38 -8.01 -8.46 1.62
N LEU A 39 -7.08 -8.40 2.58
CA LEU A 39 -5.90 -9.27 2.62
C LEU A 39 -6.28 -10.76 2.70
N HIS A 40 -7.39 -11.09 3.37
CA HIS A 40 -7.88 -12.47 3.49
C HIS A 40 -8.89 -12.88 2.43
N GLY A 41 -9.67 -11.93 1.89
CA GLY A 41 -10.76 -12.23 0.96
C GLY A 41 -10.47 -11.91 -0.51
N ASP A 42 -9.63 -10.91 -0.79
CA ASP A 42 -9.44 -10.37 -2.13
C ASP A 42 -8.10 -9.61 -2.27
N GLU A 43 -7.05 -10.36 -2.61
CA GLU A 43 -5.70 -9.82 -2.78
C GLU A 43 -5.61 -8.77 -3.91
N VAL A 44 -6.48 -8.84 -4.92
CA VAL A 44 -6.53 -7.87 -6.02
C VAL A 44 -6.96 -6.51 -5.50
N ASN A 45 -8.10 -6.48 -4.80
CA ASN A 45 -8.66 -5.27 -4.23
C ASN A 45 -7.78 -4.74 -3.09
N PHE A 46 -7.11 -5.62 -2.35
CA PHE A 46 -6.10 -5.23 -1.37
C PHE A 46 -4.93 -4.46 -2.02
N LEU A 47 -4.33 -5.01 -3.09
CA LEU A 47 -3.23 -4.36 -3.81
C LEU A 47 -3.67 -3.05 -4.46
N GLN A 48 -4.91 -2.98 -4.95
CA GLN A 48 -5.48 -1.76 -5.52
C GLN A 48 -5.67 -0.65 -4.47
N GLU A 49 -6.15 -0.98 -3.27
CA GLU A 49 -6.25 -0.03 -2.16
C GLU A 49 -4.86 0.41 -1.67
N LEU A 50 -3.90 -0.52 -1.63
CA LEU A 50 -2.50 -0.26 -1.30
C LEU A 50 -1.81 0.69 -2.28
N CYS A 51 -2.29 0.82 -3.51
CA CYS A 51 -1.82 1.84 -4.44
C CYS A 51 -2.21 3.26 -4.02
N SER A 52 -2.83 3.49 -2.85
CA SER A 52 -3.06 4.85 -2.35
C SER A 52 -1.79 5.46 -1.76
N PHE A 53 -1.43 6.68 -2.21
CA PHE A 53 -0.31 7.46 -1.68
C PHE A 53 -0.31 7.52 -0.14
N SER A 54 -1.48 7.83 0.44
CA SER A 54 -1.64 8.00 1.88
C SER A 54 -1.39 6.70 2.65
N LEU A 55 -1.71 5.54 2.06
CA LEU A 55 -1.49 4.23 2.69
C LEU A 55 -0.04 3.78 2.56
N LEU A 56 0.61 4.03 1.42
CA LEU A 56 2.03 3.73 1.23
C LEU A 56 2.91 4.51 2.20
N VAL A 57 2.65 5.81 2.35
CA VAL A 57 3.39 6.66 3.32
C VAL A 57 3.12 6.24 4.77
N ALA A 58 1.92 5.74 5.06
CA ALA A 58 1.60 5.21 6.38
C ALA A 58 2.36 3.91 6.68
N LEU A 59 2.47 3.02 5.69
CA LEU A 59 3.15 1.73 5.80
C LEU A 59 4.67 1.87 5.80
N ASP A 60 5.22 2.84 5.07
CA ASP A 60 6.66 3.17 5.06
C ASP A 60 7.20 3.44 6.47
N LYS A 61 6.38 4.00 7.36
CA LYS A 61 6.75 4.25 8.77
C LYS A 61 6.62 3.04 9.68
N LEU A 62 5.92 1.99 9.24
CA LEU A 62 5.60 0.80 10.02
C LEU A 62 6.40 -0.43 9.55
N LEU A 63 6.85 -0.42 8.30
CA LEU A 63 7.66 -1.44 7.67
C LEU A 63 9.13 -1.03 7.68
N ASN A 64 10.01 -2.00 7.86
CA ASN A 64 11.44 -1.78 7.65
C ASN A 64 11.76 -1.72 6.15
N ASP A 65 12.90 -1.13 5.78
CA ASP A 65 13.32 -0.94 4.38
C ASP A 65 13.21 -2.21 3.52
N ALA A 66 13.59 -3.37 4.06
CA ALA A 66 13.50 -4.65 3.36
C ALA A 66 12.05 -5.08 3.07
N GLN A 67 11.13 -4.85 4.02
CA GLN A 67 9.71 -5.16 3.88
C GLN A 67 9.03 -4.17 2.93
N MET A 68 9.41 -2.89 3.01
CA MET A 68 8.91 -1.85 2.13
C MET A 68 9.37 -2.08 0.69
N SER A 69 10.63 -2.45 0.47
CA SER A 69 11.14 -2.84 -0.85
C SER A 69 10.37 -4.04 -1.42
N SER A 70 10.13 -5.07 -0.60
CA SER A 70 9.31 -6.22 -1.02
C SER A 70 7.86 -5.84 -1.35
N LEU A 71 7.27 -4.87 -0.65
CA LEU A 71 5.93 -4.34 -0.92
C LEU A 71 5.91 -3.57 -2.24
N CYS A 72 6.89 -2.69 -2.45
CA CYS A 72 7.07 -1.95 -3.69
C CYS A 72 7.23 -2.90 -4.88
N ASP A 73 8.06 -3.94 -4.78
CA ASP A 73 8.21 -4.94 -5.84
C ASP A 73 6.92 -5.70 -6.14
N THR A 74 6.11 -5.97 -5.11
CA THR A 74 4.80 -6.60 -5.28
C THR A 74 3.84 -5.66 -6.01
N LEU A 75 3.83 -4.37 -5.67
CA LEU A 75 3.01 -3.37 -6.33
C LEU A 75 3.45 -3.10 -7.77
N VAL A 76 4.75 -3.07 -8.04
CA VAL A 76 5.27 -2.94 -9.43
C VAL A 76 4.86 -4.15 -10.26
N ARG A 77 4.96 -5.37 -9.71
CA ARG A 77 4.48 -6.59 -10.37
C ARG A 77 2.98 -6.58 -10.59
N TYR A 78 2.20 -6.06 -9.65
CA TYR A 78 0.77 -5.87 -9.79
C TYR A 78 0.43 -4.85 -10.90
N ILE A 79 1.03 -3.66 -10.88
CA ILE A 79 0.76 -2.60 -11.86
C ILE A 79 1.19 -3.04 -13.28
N LYS A 80 2.39 -3.63 -13.42
CA LYS A 80 2.94 -3.99 -14.75
C LYS A 80 2.41 -5.32 -15.30
N ARG A 81 2.16 -6.31 -14.45
CA ARG A 81 1.88 -7.70 -14.86
C ARG A 81 0.56 -8.23 -14.33
N ARG A 82 -0.21 -7.42 -13.59
CA ARG A 82 -1.46 -7.83 -12.91
C ARG A 82 -1.29 -9.07 -12.03
N GLN A 83 -0.07 -9.29 -11.53
CA GLN A 83 0.19 -10.38 -10.58
C GLN A 83 -0.31 -9.99 -9.21
N THR A 84 -1.14 -10.84 -8.61
CA THR A 84 -1.83 -10.58 -7.35
C THR A 84 -1.21 -11.30 -6.17
N LYS A 85 -0.22 -12.17 -6.44
CA LYS A 85 0.38 -13.03 -5.42
C LYS A 85 1.28 -12.21 -4.49
N ILE A 86 0.86 -12.08 -3.24
CA ILE A 86 1.62 -11.43 -2.18
C ILE A 86 2.55 -12.48 -1.54
N PRO A 87 3.83 -12.17 -1.28
CA PRO A 87 4.71 -13.06 -0.52
C PRO A 87 4.11 -13.36 0.87
N ILE A 88 4.19 -14.62 1.31
CA ILE A 88 3.60 -15.06 2.59
C ILE A 88 4.22 -14.29 3.77
N ASP A 89 5.54 -14.07 3.73
CA ASP A 89 6.26 -13.32 4.76
C ASP A 89 5.76 -11.88 4.86
N LEU A 90 5.53 -11.23 3.71
CA LEU A 90 4.99 -9.88 3.65
C LEU A 90 3.53 -9.84 4.14
N LYS A 91 2.74 -10.88 3.82
CA LYS A 91 1.35 -11.02 4.26
C LYS A 91 1.25 -11.09 5.78
N MET A 92 2.08 -11.90 6.44
CA MET A 92 2.11 -12.02 7.91
C MET A 92 2.50 -10.70 8.59
N VAL A 93 3.49 -9.99 8.03
CA VAL A 93 3.92 -8.68 8.56
C VAL A 93 2.79 -7.66 8.42
N LEU A 94 2.16 -7.58 7.25
CA LEU A 94 1.03 -6.68 7.02
C LEU A 94 -0.14 -7.02 7.93
N GLU A 95 -0.45 -8.29 8.14
CA GLU A 95 -1.50 -8.72 9.07
C GLU A 95 -1.21 -8.29 10.51
N THR A 96 0.04 -8.42 10.96
CA THR A 96 0.48 -8.00 12.29
C THR A 96 0.29 -6.49 12.47
N ILE A 97 0.76 -5.68 11.50
CA ILE A 97 0.71 -4.21 11.55
C ILE A 97 -0.73 -3.68 11.45
N LEU A 98 -1.58 -4.36 10.67
CA LEU A 98 -2.96 -3.95 10.48
C LEU A 98 -3.87 -4.40 11.63
N SER A 99 -3.49 -5.44 12.37
CA SER A 99 -4.27 -5.99 13.50
C SER A 99 -4.01 -5.27 14.82
N ASP A 100 -2.85 -4.62 14.96
CA ASP A 100 -2.52 -3.67 16.03
C ASP A 100 -3.30 -2.36 15.89
#